data_AF-A0A1H3QXW2-F1
#
_entry.id   AF-A0A1H3QXW2-F1
#
_cell.length_a   1.000
_cell.length_b   1.000
_cell.length_c   1.000
_cell.angle_alpha   90.00
_cell.angle_beta   90.00
_cell.angle_gamma   90.00
#
_symmetry.space_group_name_H-M   'P 1'
#
loop_
_entity.id
_entity.type
_entity.pdbx_description
1 polymer ?
#
loop_
_entity_poly.entity_id
_entity_poly.type
_entity_poly.pdbx_seq_one_letter_code
_entity_poly.pdbx_strand_id
1 'polypeptide(L)'
;MIPKILHYCWFGKGEKSSLISKCISSWRQHCPDYEIIEWNEDNFDININRFVKEAHESKKYAFVSDYVRLYVLYKHGGVYVDCDLEITQNIDVFLNDSAFSSFETKDYFPTAIMGAEKGHLWIKDLLDYYENRPFILDNNILDITTNTVIITNITKEKYGLILDNQEQILREDVHVYPNYYFCTNSYYKKNYAIHHFNGSWLQDRDSYNSELTKFKKNYNILTNVLQRISTKKELYFNFSNYEKIYLFGTGEISKYIVEYFTDMQYTIDGIISRQDKEYIFDVKNYIIDNLKNLTKNDLIIIVPSYDFENICNELSTKTKAHMISIEHILDIMII
;
A
#
# COMPACT_ATOMS: atom_id res chain seq x y z
N MET A 1 26.33 -6.48 -4.28
CA MET A 1 25.01 -7.08 -4.48
C MET A 1 24.33 -7.22 -3.12
N ILE A 2 23.04 -6.93 -3.05
CA ILE A 2 22.24 -7.01 -1.82
C ILE A 2 22.03 -8.50 -1.44
N PRO A 3 22.32 -8.90 -0.19
CA PRO A 3 22.05 -10.25 0.30
C PRO A 3 20.56 -10.64 0.28
N LYS A 4 20.26 -11.93 0.10
CA LYS A 4 18.90 -12.48 0.18
C LYS A 4 18.44 -12.68 1.63
N ILE A 5 18.29 -11.58 2.35
CA ILE A 5 17.84 -11.55 3.74
C ILE A 5 16.66 -10.57 3.83
N LEU A 6 15.53 -11.02 4.36
CA LEU A 6 14.40 -10.18 4.73
C LEU A 6 14.45 -9.90 6.23
N HIS A 7 14.55 -8.63 6.58
CA HIS A 7 14.49 -8.16 7.96
C HIS A 7 13.14 -7.52 8.25
N TYR A 8 12.56 -7.82 9.41
CA TYR A 8 11.40 -7.09 9.93
C TYR A 8 11.46 -7.00 11.45
N CYS A 9 10.66 -6.13 12.06
CA CYS A 9 10.65 -5.90 13.50
C CYS A 9 9.33 -6.35 14.14
N TRP A 10 9.41 -6.93 15.34
CA TRP A 10 8.25 -7.29 16.15
C TRP A 10 8.54 -7.14 17.65
N PHE A 11 8.66 -5.90 18.10
CA PHE A 11 8.87 -5.56 19.51
C PHE A 11 7.55 -5.46 20.29
N GLY A 12 7.61 -5.69 21.60
CA GLY A 12 6.50 -5.65 22.55
C GLY A 12 5.81 -7.00 22.78
N LYS A 13 6.26 -8.07 22.10
CA LYS A 13 5.75 -9.44 22.21
C LYS A 13 4.22 -9.59 22.08
N GLY A 14 3.59 -8.67 21.34
CA GLY A 14 2.15 -8.72 21.07
C GLY A 14 1.76 -9.83 20.09
N GLU A 15 0.48 -10.18 20.04
CA GLU A 15 -0.04 -11.10 19.03
C GLU A 15 -0.05 -10.47 17.64
N LYS A 16 0.43 -11.20 16.64
CA LYS A 16 0.40 -10.75 15.24
C LYS A 16 -1.03 -10.86 14.71
N SER A 17 -1.52 -9.79 14.09
CA SER A 17 -2.84 -9.77 13.47
C SER A 17 -2.92 -10.72 12.25
N SER A 18 -4.14 -10.97 11.77
CA SER A 18 -4.37 -11.73 10.54
C SER A 18 -3.74 -11.06 9.31
N LEU A 19 -3.76 -9.72 9.23
CA LEU A 19 -3.11 -8.96 8.17
C LEU A 19 -1.60 -9.18 8.16
N ILE A 20 -0.95 -9.05 9.33
CA ILE A 20 0.50 -9.26 9.46
C ILE A 20 0.87 -10.69 9.11
N SER A 21 0.08 -11.66 9.57
CA SER A 21 0.29 -13.07 9.22
C SER A 21 0.20 -13.31 7.71
N LYS A 22 -0.79 -12.70 7.03
CA LYS A 22 -0.91 -12.75 5.57
C LYS A 22 0.31 -12.12 4.86
N CYS A 23 0.78 -10.96 5.33
CA CYS A 23 1.97 -10.30 4.79
C CYS A 23 3.21 -11.21 4.91
N ILE A 24 3.47 -11.76 6.09
CA ILE A 24 4.61 -12.67 6.30
C ILE A 24 4.50 -13.93 5.42
N SER A 25 3.29 -14.47 5.24
CA SER A 25 3.07 -15.60 4.33
C SER A 25 3.38 -15.24 2.87
N SER A 26 3.02 -14.04 2.41
CA SER A 26 3.36 -13.55 1.06
C SER A 26 4.87 -13.52 0.82
N TRP A 27 5.66 -13.12 1.83
CA TRP A 27 7.11 -13.09 1.73
C TRP A 27 7.68 -14.48 1.48
N ARG A 28 7.21 -15.48 2.25
CA ARG A 28 7.65 -16.88 2.09
C ARG A 28 7.25 -17.46 0.74
N GLN A 29 6.10 -17.05 0.20
CA GLN A 29 5.61 -17.49 -1.09
C GLN A 29 6.46 -16.93 -2.24
N HIS A 30 6.81 -15.65 -2.20
CA HIS A 30 7.46 -14.96 -3.31
C HIS A 30 8.99 -14.87 -3.21
N CYS A 31 9.53 -15.07 -2.00
CA CYS A 31 10.97 -15.06 -1.68
C CYS A 31 11.36 -16.33 -0.91
N PRO A 32 11.13 -17.54 -1.46
CA PRO A 32 11.28 -18.81 -0.73
C PRO A 32 12.72 -19.15 -0.34
N ASP A 33 13.70 -18.55 -1.01
CA ASP A 33 15.13 -18.73 -0.78
C ASP A 33 15.77 -17.61 0.06
N TYR A 34 14.98 -16.66 0.55
CA TYR A 34 15.45 -15.61 1.45
C TYR A 34 15.45 -16.11 2.90
N GLU A 35 16.49 -15.74 3.65
CA GLU A 35 16.46 -15.84 5.09
C GLU A 35 15.53 -14.77 5.65
N ILE A 36 14.55 -15.12 6.50
CA ILE A 36 13.64 -14.17 7.12
C ILE A 36 13.99 -14.04 8.61
N ILE A 37 14.43 -12.85 9.01
CA ILE A 37 14.85 -12.54 10.38
C ILE A 37 13.84 -11.59 11.02
N GLU A 38 13.17 -12.08 12.07
CA GLU A 38 12.39 -11.24 12.99
C GLU A 38 13.32 -10.63 14.03
N TRP A 39 13.39 -9.30 14.11
CA TRP A 39 14.09 -8.59 15.16
C TRP A 39 13.15 -8.23 16.30
N ASN A 40 13.50 -8.64 17.52
CA ASN A 40 12.72 -8.43 18.74
C ASN A 40 13.66 -8.34 19.97
N GLU A 41 13.12 -8.31 21.18
CA GLU A 41 13.91 -8.17 22.42
C GLU A 41 14.85 -9.35 22.70
N ASP A 42 14.64 -10.50 22.08
CA ASP A 42 15.44 -11.70 22.33
C ASP A 42 16.73 -11.72 21.48
N ASN A 43 16.79 -10.93 20.40
CA ASN A 43 17.95 -10.90 19.48
C ASN A 43 18.47 -9.49 19.13
N PHE A 44 17.84 -8.43 19.63
CA PHE A 44 18.30 -7.05 19.45
C PHE A 44 18.57 -6.37 20.80
N ASP A 45 19.71 -5.69 20.93
CA ASP A 45 20.03 -4.93 22.15
C ASP A 45 19.24 -3.61 22.20
N ILE A 46 18.16 -3.60 22.99
CA ILE A 46 17.34 -2.39 23.21
C ILE A 46 18.11 -1.26 23.93
N ASN A 47 19.27 -1.54 24.52
CA ASN A 47 20.10 -0.54 25.19
C ASN A 47 21.22 0.01 24.29
N ILE A 48 21.24 -0.35 23.01
CA ILE A 48 22.31 0.01 22.07
C ILE A 48 22.54 1.52 21.98
N ASN A 49 21.49 2.33 22.12
CA ASN A 49 21.58 3.78 22.24
C ASN A 49 20.40 4.36 23.04
N ARG A 50 20.51 5.65 23.34
CA ARG A 50 19.51 6.40 24.12
C ARG A 50 18.14 6.42 23.46
N PHE A 51 18.07 6.70 22.16
CA PHE A 51 16.82 6.79 21.40
C PHE A 51 16.00 5.49 21.48
N VAL A 52 16.63 4.36 21.15
CA VAL A 52 16.00 3.02 21.16
C VAL A 52 15.50 2.67 22.55
N LYS A 53 16.36 2.86 23.56
CA LYS A 53 16.02 2.54 24.94
C LYS A 53 14.80 3.33 25.41
N GLU A 54 14.83 4.65 25.24
CA GLU A 54 13.74 5.54 25.67
C GLU A 54 12.44 5.27 24.89
N ALA A 55 12.51 4.99 23.58
CA ALA A 55 11.36 4.60 22.77
C ALA A 55 10.75 3.27 23.23
N HIS A 56 11.60 2.28 23.54
CA HIS A 56 11.18 0.98 24.04
C HIS A 56 10.52 1.09 25.42
N GLU A 57 11.16 1.78 26.37
CA GLU A 57 10.62 2.03 27.72
C GLU A 57 9.26 2.77 27.67
N SER A 58 9.09 3.66 26.69
CA SER A 58 7.83 4.37 26.41
C SER A 58 6.79 3.51 25.67
N LYS A 59 7.09 2.24 25.37
CA LYS A 59 6.27 1.30 24.57
C LYS A 59 5.95 1.83 23.15
N LYS A 60 6.85 2.63 22.59
CA LYS A 60 6.75 3.22 21.25
C LYS A 60 7.56 2.38 20.26
N TYR A 61 7.13 1.14 20.08
CA TYR A 61 7.86 0.10 19.33
C TYR A 61 8.08 0.39 17.84
N ALA A 62 7.21 1.18 17.21
CA ALA A 62 7.43 1.64 15.83
C ALA A 62 8.72 2.47 15.71
N PHE A 63 8.98 3.35 16.68
CA PHE A 63 10.19 4.18 16.71
C PHE A 63 11.44 3.37 17.04
N VAL A 64 11.31 2.27 17.80
CA VAL A 64 12.40 1.29 17.95
C VAL A 64 12.75 0.69 16.58
N SER A 65 11.73 0.32 15.80
CA SER A 65 11.89 -0.25 14.45
C SER A 65 12.53 0.73 13.46
N ASP A 66 12.31 2.04 13.62
CA ASP A 66 12.94 3.09 12.81
C ASP A 66 14.46 3.10 12.90
N TYR A 67 15.01 2.84 14.08
CA TYR A 67 16.45 2.67 14.23
C TYR A 67 16.91 1.29 13.76
N VAL A 68 16.21 0.23 14.21
CA VAL A 68 16.61 -1.17 13.95
C VAL A 68 16.69 -1.44 12.46
N ARG A 69 15.75 -0.94 11.64
CA ARG A 69 15.76 -1.12 10.18
C ARG A 69 17.05 -0.63 9.53
N LEU A 70 17.53 0.54 9.94
CA LEU A 70 18.75 1.14 9.41
C LEU A 70 19.98 0.40 9.95
N TYR A 71 19.97 0.04 11.23
CA TYR A 71 21.05 -0.71 11.85
C TYR A 71 21.29 -2.04 11.14
N VAL A 72 20.23 -2.83 10.91
CA VAL A 72 20.36 -4.18 10.35
C VAL A 72 20.77 -4.12 8.89
N LEU A 73 20.20 -3.20 8.10
CA LEU A 73 20.63 -2.96 6.72
C LEU A 73 22.10 -2.55 6.64
N TYR A 74 22.56 -1.65 7.52
CA TYR A 74 23.96 -1.23 7.51
C TYR A 74 24.91 -2.38 7.88
N LYS A 75 24.55 -3.19 8.89
CA LYS A 75 25.41 -4.26 9.41
C LYS A 75 25.40 -5.54 8.59
N HIS A 76 24.25 -5.89 8.01
CA HIS A 76 24.03 -7.17 7.35
C HIS A 76 23.77 -7.02 5.84
N GLY A 77 23.41 -5.82 5.37
CA GLY A 77 22.78 -5.65 4.06
C GLY A 77 21.37 -6.23 4.07
N GLY A 78 20.86 -6.54 2.88
CA GLY A 78 19.59 -7.24 2.71
C GLY A 78 18.45 -6.29 2.39
N VAL A 79 17.23 -6.74 2.67
CA VAL A 79 16.00 -5.98 2.44
C VAL A 79 15.21 -5.94 3.73
N TYR A 80 14.91 -4.74 4.20
CA TYR A 80 13.98 -4.52 5.30
C TYR A 80 12.56 -4.39 4.77
N VAL A 81 11.59 -4.99 5.45
CA VAL A 81 10.15 -4.89 5.16
C VAL A 81 9.34 -4.59 6.42
N ASP A 82 8.41 -3.63 6.34
CA ASP A 82 7.42 -3.39 7.39
C ASP A 82 6.46 -4.60 7.50
N CYS A 83 5.94 -4.87 8.71
CA CYS A 83 5.16 -6.07 9.00
C CYS A 83 3.79 -6.14 8.29
N ASP A 84 3.31 -5.02 7.78
CA ASP A 84 2.07 -4.84 7.01
C ASP A 84 2.35 -4.52 5.53
N LEU A 85 3.55 -4.84 5.04
CA LEU A 85 3.88 -4.82 3.62
C LEU A 85 3.69 -6.23 3.04
N GLU A 86 2.83 -6.37 2.04
CA GLU A 86 2.63 -7.60 1.28
C GLU A 86 3.58 -7.63 0.09
N ILE A 87 4.35 -8.71 -0.09
CA ILE A 87 5.15 -8.93 -1.31
C ILE A 87 4.28 -9.68 -2.30
N THR A 88 4.09 -9.12 -3.49
CA THR A 88 3.20 -9.66 -4.54
C THR A 88 3.95 -10.41 -5.63
N GLN A 89 5.27 -10.20 -5.74
CA GLN A 89 6.15 -10.86 -6.72
C GLN A 89 7.56 -11.03 -6.17
N ASN A 90 8.35 -11.92 -6.78
CA ASN A 90 9.76 -12.05 -6.42
C ASN A 90 10.53 -10.73 -6.68
N ILE A 91 11.39 -10.37 -5.73
CA ILE A 91 12.11 -9.09 -5.70
C ILE A 91 13.60 -9.19 -6.06
N ASP A 92 14.05 -10.34 -6.61
CA ASP A 92 15.45 -10.58 -6.96
C ASP A 92 16.00 -9.53 -7.94
N VAL A 93 15.13 -8.96 -8.78
CA VAL A 93 15.51 -7.99 -9.82
C VAL A 93 16.20 -6.75 -9.23
N PHE A 94 15.88 -6.41 -7.98
CA PHE A 94 16.39 -5.23 -7.27
C PHE A 94 17.69 -5.51 -6.50
N LEU A 95 18.12 -6.77 -6.39
CA LEU A 95 19.33 -7.11 -5.62
C LEU A 95 20.63 -6.65 -6.28
N ASN A 96 20.56 -6.30 -7.57
CA ASN A 96 21.69 -5.75 -8.32
C ASN A 96 21.91 -4.26 -8.06
N ASP A 97 20.94 -3.56 -7.46
CA ASP A 97 21.13 -2.17 -7.00
C ASP A 97 22.07 -2.15 -5.78
N SER A 98 22.83 -1.07 -5.57
CA SER A 98 23.64 -0.91 -4.35
C SER A 98 22.77 -0.60 -3.13
N ALA A 99 21.74 0.22 -3.32
CA ALA A 99 20.62 0.38 -2.41
C ALA A 99 19.35 0.78 -3.15
N PHE A 100 18.18 0.46 -2.61
CA PHE A 100 16.91 0.84 -3.21
C PHE A 100 15.78 1.12 -2.21
N SER A 101 14.80 1.90 -2.66
CA SER A 101 13.44 1.97 -2.09
C SER A 101 12.48 2.53 -3.17
N SER A 102 11.24 2.89 -2.82
CA SER A 102 10.31 3.55 -3.75
C SER A 102 9.88 4.94 -3.29
N PHE A 103 8.81 5.49 -3.83
CA PHE A 103 8.04 6.59 -3.23
C PHE A 103 6.88 6.05 -2.37
N GLU A 104 6.43 6.81 -1.36
CA GLU A 104 5.18 6.53 -0.63
C GLU A 104 4.03 7.26 -1.33
N THR A 105 4.27 8.56 -1.50
CA THR A 105 3.41 9.52 -2.20
C THR A 105 4.30 10.42 -3.05
N LYS A 106 3.71 11.34 -3.81
CA LYS A 106 4.47 12.35 -4.56
C LYS A 106 5.32 13.26 -3.65
N ASP A 107 4.99 13.35 -2.36
CA ASP A 107 5.59 14.30 -1.41
C ASP A 107 6.52 13.61 -0.39
N TYR A 108 6.56 12.27 -0.36
CA TYR A 108 7.29 11.51 0.67
C TYR A 108 7.99 10.26 0.11
N PHE A 109 9.19 10.02 0.65
CA PHE A 109 9.98 8.81 0.43
C PHE A 109 9.65 7.75 1.52
N PRO A 110 9.10 6.58 1.16
CA PRO A 110 8.66 5.51 2.04
C PRO A 110 9.87 4.76 2.61
N THR A 111 9.57 3.96 3.61
CA THR A 111 10.56 3.09 4.27
C THR A 111 10.01 1.69 4.51
N ALA A 112 8.80 1.42 4.00
CA ALA A 112 8.13 0.14 4.18
C ALA A 112 8.88 -1.00 3.50
N ILE A 113 9.65 -0.70 2.45
CA ILE A 113 10.69 -1.58 1.94
C ILE A 113 11.96 -0.76 1.67
N MET A 114 13.11 -1.27 2.09
CA MET A 114 14.41 -0.67 1.81
C MET A 114 15.42 -1.80 1.60
N GLY A 115 16.16 -1.77 0.50
CA GLY A 115 17.26 -2.69 0.25
C GLY A 115 18.60 -1.97 0.27
N ALA A 116 19.64 -2.62 0.76
CA ALA A 116 21.00 -2.08 0.68
C ALA A 116 22.07 -3.16 0.78
N GLU A 117 23.21 -2.88 0.16
CA GLU A 117 24.45 -3.58 0.44
C GLU A 117 24.90 -3.30 1.88
N LYS A 118 25.61 -4.26 2.46
CA LYS A 118 26.24 -4.08 3.76
C LYS A 118 27.19 -2.88 3.71
N GLY A 119 27.05 -1.96 4.67
CA GLY A 119 27.91 -0.80 4.79
C GLY A 119 27.57 0.36 3.85
N HIS A 120 26.43 0.33 3.16
CA HIS A 120 26.05 1.38 2.21
C HIS A 120 25.98 2.77 2.86
N LEU A 121 26.57 3.79 2.20
CA LEU A 121 26.73 5.13 2.75
C LEU A 121 25.38 5.81 3.04
N TRP A 122 24.40 5.64 2.17
CA TRP A 122 23.03 6.13 2.40
C TRP A 122 22.43 5.62 3.71
N ILE A 123 22.50 4.31 3.98
CA ILE A 123 21.98 3.75 5.23
C ILE A 123 22.77 4.26 6.43
N LYS A 124 24.10 4.42 6.29
CA LYS A 124 24.95 5.00 7.33
C LYS A 124 24.49 6.41 7.71
N ASP A 125 24.30 7.28 6.73
CA ASP A 125 23.92 8.67 6.96
C ASP A 125 22.52 8.80 7.58
N LEU A 126 21.61 7.88 7.27
CA LEU A 126 20.31 7.78 7.93
C LEU A 126 20.46 7.26 9.37
N LEU A 127 21.32 6.28 9.61
CA LEU A 127 21.55 5.69 10.93
C LEU A 127 22.21 6.71 11.88
N ASP A 128 23.18 7.47 11.38
CA ASP A 128 23.92 8.51 12.12
C ASP A 128 22.99 9.61 12.65
N TYR A 129 21.83 9.83 12.04
CA TYR A 129 20.81 10.76 12.55
C TYR A 129 20.36 10.45 13.99
N TYR A 130 20.37 9.16 14.35
CA TYR A 130 19.97 8.69 15.67
C TYR A 130 21.13 8.66 16.67
N GLU A 131 22.35 8.97 16.24
CA GLU A 131 23.52 8.99 17.12
C GLU A 131 23.37 10.10 18.18
N ASN A 132 23.44 9.73 19.45
CA ASN A 132 23.28 10.62 20.62
C ASN A 132 21.94 11.38 20.70
N ARG A 133 20.94 11.03 19.89
CA ARG A 133 19.62 11.66 19.94
C ARG A 133 18.78 11.06 21.08
N PRO A 134 18.11 11.88 21.91
CA PRO A 134 17.09 11.39 22.82
C PRO A 134 15.76 11.16 22.09
N PHE A 135 14.98 10.19 22.56
CA PHE A 135 13.56 10.08 22.20
C PHE A 135 12.69 10.93 23.13
N ILE A 136 13.11 11.15 24.38
CA ILE A 136 12.44 12.02 25.34
C ILE A 136 13.16 13.37 25.40
N LEU A 137 12.51 14.43 24.93
CA LEU A 137 13.06 15.80 24.86
C LEU A 137 13.07 16.50 26.24
N ASP A 138 13.74 17.66 26.35
CA ASP A 138 14.02 18.41 27.60
C ASP A 138 12.78 18.90 28.40
N ASN A 139 11.58 18.51 27.99
CA ASN A 139 10.29 18.81 28.60
C ASN A 139 9.38 17.57 28.75
N ASN A 140 9.96 16.37 28.72
CA ASN A 140 9.24 15.08 28.71
C ASN A 140 8.31 14.88 27.51
N ILE A 141 8.45 15.68 26.44
CA ILE A 141 7.74 15.44 25.19
C ILE A 141 8.49 14.35 24.40
N LEU A 142 7.74 13.39 23.86
CA LEU A 142 8.28 12.35 22.98
C LEU A 142 8.56 12.93 21.59
N ASP A 143 9.73 12.64 21.04
CA ASP A 143 10.05 12.92 19.64
C ASP A 143 9.33 11.92 18.73
N ILE A 144 8.10 12.26 18.37
CA ILE A 144 7.25 11.47 17.48
C ILE A 144 7.46 11.78 15.99
N THR A 145 8.60 12.39 15.63
CA THR A 145 8.95 12.61 14.22
C THR A 145 9.09 11.27 13.50
N THR A 146 8.34 11.04 12.44
CA THR A 146 8.39 9.79 11.70
C THR A 146 9.68 9.65 10.89
N ASN A 147 10.17 8.42 10.75
CA ASN A 147 11.32 8.12 9.91
C ASN A 147 11.13 8.55 8.45
N THR A 148 9.91 8.50 7.89
CA THR A 148 9.60 8.98 6.54
C THR A 148 10.04 10.43 6.33
N VAL A 149 9.79 11.30 7.31
CA VAL A 149 10.20 12.73 7.25
C VAL A 149 11.73 12.83 7.29
N ILE A 150 12.35 12.10 8.22
CA ILE A 150 13.81 12.12 8.43
C ILE A 150 14.53 11.64 7.17
N ILE A 151 14.12 10.49 6.64
CA ILE A 151 14.73 9.86 5.47
C ILE A 151 14.49 10.71 4.22
N THR A 152 13.29 11.25 4.03
CA THR A 152 13.01 12.16 2.91
C THR A 152 13.95 13.37 2.92
N ASN A 153 14.11 14.02 4.09
CA ASN A 153 14.95 15.21 4.21
C ASN A 153 16.43 14.90 3.97
N ILE A 154 16.98 13.88 4.64
CA ILE A 154 18.39 13.51 4.47
C ILE A 154 18.68 13.07 3.03
N THR A 155 17.79 12.27 2.43
CA THR A 155 17.97 11.77 1.06
C THR A 155 17.90 12.92 0.05
N LYS A 156 17.02 13.89 0.26
CA LYS A 156 16.94 15.12 -0.54
C LYS A 156 18.21 15.97 -0.41
N GLU A 157 18.63 16.27 0.81
CA GLU A 157 19.75 17.18 1.07
C GLU A 157 21.10 16.61 0.63
N LYS A 158 21.34 15.32 0.88
CA LYS A 158 22.65 14.71 0.65
C LYS A 158 22.75 13.96 -0.68
N TYR A 159 21.69 13.28 -1.10
CA TYR A 159 21.70 12.37 -2.24
C TYR A 159 21.02 12.94 -3.49
N GLY A 160 20.26 14.04 -3.35
CA GLY A 160 19.65 14.75 -4.47
C GLY A 160 18.27 14.25 -4.87
N LEU A 161 17.52 13.64 -3.94
CA LEU A 161 16.14 13.20 -4.18
C LEU A 161 15.26 14.35 -4.71
N ILE A 162 14.61 14.12 -5.85
CA ILE A 162 13.52 14.97 -6.36
C ILE A 162 12.19 14.26 -6.08
N LEU A 163 11.22 15.01 -5.55
CA LEU A 163 9.90 14.50 -5.17
C LEU A 163 8.91 14.64 -6.32
N ASP A 164 8.89 13.67 -7.23
CA ASP A 164 8.04 13.67 -8.43
C ASP A 164 7.44 12.30 -8.79
N ASN A 165 7.69 11.28 -7.95
CA ASN A 165 7.26 9.90 -8.17
C ASN A 165 7.79 9.26 -9.47
N GLN A 166 8.91 9.76 -10.00
CA GLN A 166 9.61 9.18 -11.16
C GLN A 166 10.81 8.34 -10.72
N GLU A 167 11.12 7.32 -11.51
CA GLU A 167 12.31 6.49 -11.29
C GLU A 167 13.59 7.34 -11.39
N GLN A 168 14.48 7.22 -10.41
CA GLN A 168 15.71 7.99 -10.36
C GLN A 168 16.84 7.21 -9.66
N ILE A 169 18.06 7.44 -10.12
CA ILE A 169 19.28 6.96 -9.47
C ILE A 169 19.96 8.17 -8.84
N LEU A 170 20.08 8.17 -7.52
CA LEU A 170 20.65 9.26 -6.75
C LEU A 170 22.18 9.10 -6.62
N ARG A 171 22.83 10.03 -5.89
CA ARG A 171 24.24 9.84 -5.50
C ARG A 171 24.43 8.54 -4.74
N GLU A 172 25.65 8.00 -4.79
CA GLU A 172 26.00 6.74 -4.14
C GLU A 172 25.10 5.55 -4.58
N ASP A 173 24.58 5.58 -5.81
CA ASP A 173 23.83 4.48 -6.42
C ASP A 173 22.59 4.03 -5.61
N VAL A 174 21.88 5.01 -5.01
CA VAL A 174 20.57 4.77 -4.39
C VAL A 174 19.49 4.83 -5.47
N HIS A 175 18.89 3.69 -5.77
CA HIS A 175 17.81 3.57 -6.73
C HIS A 175 16.46 3.85 -6.07
N VAL A 176 15.74 4.83 -6.59
CA VAL A 176 14.40 5.19 -6.15
C VAL A 176 13.39 4.84 -7.22
N TYR A 177 12.51 3.89 -6.92
CA TYR A 177 11.43 3.46 -7.81
C TYR A 177 10.15 4.25 -7.58
N PRO A 178 9.27 4.37 -8.59
CA PRO A 178 7.93 4.90 -8.39
C PRO A 178 7.13 4.12 -7.33
N ASN A 179 6.21 4.78 -6.64
CA ASN A 179 5.44 4.18 -5.54
C ASN A 179 4.64 2.92 -5.91
N TYR A 180 4.27 2.74 -7.17
CA TYR A 180 3.54 1.55 -7.61
C TYR A 180 4.40 0.28 -7.62
N TYR A 181 5.73 0.38 -7.48
CA TYR A 181 6.59 -0.80 -7.33
C TYR A 181 6.41 -1.46 -5.96
N PHE A 182 6.41 -0.68 -4.87
CA PHE A 182 6.45 -1.27 -3.52
C PHE A 182 5.48 -0.72 -2.49
N CYS A 183 4.69 0.30 -2.83
CA CYS A 183 3.82 0.95 -1.86
C CYS A 183 2.34 0.79 -2.22
N THR A 184 2.00 1.04 -3.49
CA THR A 184 0.61 1.15 -3.93
C THR A 184 0.34 0.20 -5.08
N ASN A 185 -0.89 -0.31 -5.16
CA ASN A 185 -1.28 -1.11 -6.31
C ASN A 185 -1.79 -0.19 -7.43
N SER A 186 -1.15 -0.26 -8.59
CA SER A 186 -1.67 0.26 -9.87
C SER A 186 -1.86 -0.93 -10.79
N TYR A 187 -3.11 -1.15 -11.20
CA TYR A 187 -3.52 -2.38 -11.87
C TYR A 187 -2.81 -2.65 -13.20
N TYR A 188 -2.30 -1.61 -13.86
CA TYR A 188 -1.62 -1.72 -15.16
C TYR A 188 -0.11 -1.63 -15.06
N LYS A 189 0.40 -1.49 -13.84
CA LYS A 189 1.83 -1.35 -13.59
C LYS A 189 2.29 -2.56 -12.81
N LYS A 190 3.52 -2.98 -13.11
CA LYS A 190 4.13 -4.08 -12.37
C LYS A 190 4.36 -3.63 -10.93
N ASN A 191 3.72 -4.32 -10.00
CA ASN A 191 3.85 -4.13 -8.57
C ASN A 191 4.56 -5.34 -7.96
N TYR A 192 5.43 -5.09 -6.99
CA TYR A 192 6.22 -6.10 -6.29
C TYR A 192 5.93 -6.14 -4.80
N ALA A 193 5.40 -5.05 -4.24
CA ALA A 193 4.87 -5.02 -2.90
C ALA A 193 3.78 -3.95 -2.70
N ILE A 194 2.89 -4.18 -1.74
CA ILE A 194 1.82 -3.26 -1.35
C ILE A 194 1.95 -2.97 0.14
N HIS A 195 2.01 -1.70 0.51
CA HIS A 195 2.01 -1.26 1.90
C HIS A 195 0.57 -1.03 2.34
N HIS A 196 0.11 -1.76 3.37
CA HIS A 196 -1.30 -1.71 3.82
C HIS A 196 -1.61 -0.55 4.79
N PHE A 197 -0.61 0.24 5.18
CA PHE A 197 -0.76 1.41 6.07
C PHE A 197 -1.59 1.12 7.33
N ASN A 198 -1.35 -0.02 7.98
CA ASN A 198 -2.17 -0.52 9.08
C ASN A 198 -2.15 0.40 10.30
N GLY A 199 -1.07 1.18 10.51
CA GLY A 199 -0.99 2.19 11.55
C GLY A 199 -1.15 1.63 12.97
N SER A 200 -0.75 0.37 13.20
CA SER A 200 -0.97 -0.38 14.45
C SER A 200 -0.35 0.26 15.69
N TRP A 201 0.57 1.20 15.51
CA TRP A 201 1.31 1.92 16.55
C TRP A 201 0.56 3.14 17.12
N LEU A 202 -0.56 3.55 16.50
CA LEU A 202 -1.40 4.63 17.00
C LEU A 202 -2.18 4.15 18.23
N GLN A 203 -1.82 4.66 19.41
CA GLN A 203 -2.38 4.26 20.70
C GLN A 203 -3.89 4.53 20.82
N ASP A 204 -4.40 5.55 20.13
CA ASP A 204 -5.82 5.81 19.97
C ASP A 204 -6.27 5.43 18.56
N ARG A 205 -6.58 4.14 18.39
CA ARG A 205 -7.69 3.75 17.51
C ARG A 205 -9.01 4.19 18.18
N ASP A 206 -9.16 5.48 18.43
CA ASP A 206 -10.50 6.05 18.57
C ASP A 206 -11.22 5.65 17.29
N SER A 207 -12.39 5.00 17.42
CA SER A 207 -13.13 4.54 16.25
C SER A 207 -13.32 5.70 15.25
N TYR A 208 -13.37 6.93 15.76
CA TYR A 208 -13.32 8.18 15.01
C TYR A 208 -12.13 8.31 14.04
N ASN A 209 -10.89 8.00 14.43
CA ASN A 209 -9.72 8.11 13.55
C ASN A 209 -9.72 7.03 12.47
N SER A 210 -10.17 5.82 12.79
CA SER A 210 -10.32 4.77 11.79
C SER A 210 -11.44 5.09 10.80
N GLU A 211 -12.62 5.51 11.26
CA GLU A 211 -13.72 5.95 10.40
C GLU A 211 -13.35 7.20 9.60
N LEU A 212 -12.59 8.14 10.18
CA LEU A 212 -12.06 9.30 9.47
C LEU A 212 -11.02 8.89 8.42
N THR A 213 -10.18 7.90 8.69
CA THR A 213 -9.21 7.36 7.73
C THR A 213 -9.93 6.64 6.59
N LYS A 214 -10.93 5.80 6.90
CA LYS A 214 -11.83 5.19 5.91
C LYS A 214 -12.54 6.25 5.08
N PHE A 215 -13.06 7.29 5.73
CA PHE A 215 -13.70 8.42 5.07
C PHE A 215 -12.73 9.15 4.14
N LYS A 216 -11.51 9.46 4.59
CA LYS A 216 -10.47 10.09 3.77
C LYS A 216 -10.09 9.22 2.57
N LYS A 217 -9.95 7.91 2.77
CA LYS A 217 -9.70 6.95 1.68
C LYS A 217 -10.84 6.95 0.67
N ASN A 218 -12.08 6.86 1.13
CA ASN A 218 -13.28 6.94 0.28
C ASN A 218 -13.39 8.28 -0.45
N TYR A 219 -13.11 9.38 0.24
CA TYR A 219 -13.11 10.72 -0.34
C TYR A 219 -12.04 10.86 -1.43
N ASN A 220 -10.83 10.34 -1.20
CA ASN A 220 -9.75 10.34 -2.18
C ASN A 220 -10.10 9.46 -3.40
N ILE A 221 -10.65 8.27 -3.19
CA ILE A 221 -11.11 7.41 -4.28
C ILE A 221 -12.18 8.13 -5.09
N LEU A 222 -13.21 8.66 -4.43
CA LEU A 222 -14.33 9.32 -5.09
C LEU A 222 -13.87 10.56 -5.88
N THR A 223 -13.01 11.39 -5.30
CA THR A 223 -12.48 12.58 -5.99
C THR A 223 -11.63 12.21 -7.20
N ASN A 224 -10.81 11.16 -7.12
CA ASN A 224 -10.05 10.67 -8.27
C ASN A 224 -10.96 10.08 -9.36
N VAL A 225 -11.99 9.32 -8.99
CA VAL A 225 -12.99 8.79 -9.93
C VAL A 225 -13.69 9.95 -10.65
N LEU A 226 -14.19 10.93 -9.91
CA LEU A 226 -14.85 12.12 -10.46
C LEU A 226 -13.91 12.93 -11.36
N GLN A 227 -12.65 13.09 -10.97
CA GLN A 227 -11.65 13.77 -11.79
C GLN A 227 -11.40 13.02 -13.11
N ARG A 228 -11.25 11.70 -13.09
CA ARG A 228 -11.01 10.89 -14.30
C ARG A 228 -12.22 10.88 -15.23
N ILE A 229 -13.42 10.77 -14.68
CA ILE A 229 -14.69 10.86 -15.41
C ILE A 229 -14.83 12.24 -16.06
N SER A 230 -14.68 13.33 -15.29
CA SER A 230 -14.84 14.69 -15.78
C SER A 230 -13.81 15.10 -16.83
N THR A 231 -12.60 14.54 -16.75
CA THR A 231 -11.53 14.77 -17.74
C THR A 231 -11.59 13.82 -18.94
N LYS A 232 -12.58 12.92 -18.99
CA LYS A 232 -12.76 11.92 -20.05
C LYS A 232 -11.49 11.14 -20.36
N LYS A 233 -10.74 10.75 -19.31
CA LYS A 233 -9.54 9.92 -19.49
C LYS A 233 -9.89 8.59 -20.15
N GLU A 234 -8.94 7.97 -20.83
CA GLU A 234 -9.13 6.63 -21.39
C GLU A 234 -9.36 5.59 -20.28
N LEU A 235 -10.18 4.59 -20.60
CA LEU A 235 -10.36 3.40 -19.77
C LEU A 235 -9.14 2.51 -19.97
N TYR A 236 -8.51 2.09 -18.88
CA TYR A 236 -7.31 1.27 -18.96
C TYR A 236 -7.62 -0.23 -19.01
N PHE A 237 -8.90 -0.62 -19.10
CA PHE A 237 -9.32 -2.03 -19.06
C PHE A 237 -9.73 -2.54 -20.45
N ASN A 238 -9.35 -3.79 -20.77
CA ASN A 238 -9.78 -4.40 -22.02
C ASN A 238 -11.17 -5.07 -21.89
N PHE A 239 -12.18 -4.39 -22.41
CA PHE A 239 -13.55 -4.88 -22.43
C PHE A 239 -13.84 -5.92 -23.53
N SER A 240 -12.93 -6.14 -24.51
CA SER A 240 -13.19 -7.00 -25.67
C SER A 240 -13.49 -8.46 -25.33
N ASN A 241 -13.12 -8.90 -24.13
CA ASN A 241 -13.30 -10.27 -23.66
C ASN A 241 -14.66 -10.51 -23.00
N TYR A 242 -15.50 -9.47 -22.87
CA TYR A 242 -16.75 -9.53 -22.14
C TYR A 242 -17.94 -9.27 -23.06
N GLU A 243 -18.99 -10.09 -22.92
CA GLU A 243 -20.21 -9.98 -23.70
C GLU A 243 -21.11 -8.86 -23.19
N LYS A 244 -21.18 -8.69 -21.86
CA LYS A 244 -22.00 -7.68 -21.20
C LYS A 244 -21.29 -7.05 -20.01
N ILE A 245 -21.61 -5.78 -19.78
CA ILE A 245 -21.05 -4.97 -18.71
C ILE A 245 -22.17 -4.54 -17.77
N TYR A 246 -22.00 -4.85 -16.49
CA TYR A 246 -22.93 -4.50 -15.42
C TYR A 246 -22.25 -3.56 -14.43
N LEU A 247 -23.01 -2.64 -13.82
CA LEU A 247 -22.54 -1.87 -12.65
C LEU A 247 -23.18 -2.40 -11.38
N PHE A 248 -22.41 -2.56 -10.30
CA PHE A 248 -22.95 -2.81 -8.96
C PHE A 248 -22.95 -1.52 -8.15
N GLY A 249 -24.13 -1.01 -7.79
CA GLY A 249 -24.31 0.19 -6.98
C GLY A 249 -25.24 1.22 -7.62
N THR A 250 -25.99 1.95 -6.79
CA THR A 250 -27.10 2.83 -7.23
C THR A 250 -26.97 4.28 -6.78
N GLY A 251 -25.79 4.69 -6.31
CA GLY A 251 -25.53 6.08 -5.93
C GLY A 251 -25.40 7.00 -7.15
N GLU A 252 -25.42 8.31 -6.93
CA GLU A 252 -25.23 9.33 -7.99
C GLU A 252 -23.93 9.12 -8.77
N ILE A 253 -22.89 8.59 -8.13
CA ILE A 253 -21.64 8.24 -8.82
C ILE A 253 -21.85 7.20 -9.93
N SER A 254 -22.77 6.24 -9.75
CA SER A 254 -23.11 5.27 -10.80
C SER A 254 -23.74 5.96 -12.01
N LYS A 255 -24.56 7.00 -11.81
CA LYS A 255 -25.12 7.81 -12.90
C LYS A 255 -24.01 8.43 -13.75
N TYR A 256 -23.04 9.08 -13.11
CA TYR A 256 -21.91 9.68 -13.80
C TYR A 256 -21.03 8.64 -14.49
N ILE A 257 -20.89 7.43 -13.94
CA ILE A 257 -20.18 6.32 -14.59
C ILE A 257 -20.94 5.84 -15.83
N VAL A 258 -22.26 5.69 -15.78
CA VAL A 258 -23.07 5.31 -16.96
C VAL A 258 -22.92 6.34 -18.07
N GLU A 259 -23.04 7.64 -17.74
CA GLU A 259 -22.86 8.74 -18.70
C GLU A 259 -21.44 8.71 -19.31
N TYR A 260 -20.43 8.54 -18.47
CA TYR A 260 -19.03 8.47 -18.91
C TYR A 260 -18.73 7.26 -19.80
N PHE A 261 -19.24 6.07 -19.47
CA PHE A 261 -19.08 4.88 -20.33
C PHE A 261 -19.75 5.10 -21.69
N THR A 262 -20.93 5.72 -21.69
CA THR A 262 -21.64 6.08 -22.93
C THR A 262 -20.81 7.04 -23.78
N ASP A 263 -20.21 8.07 -23.17
CA ASP A 263 -19.30 9.02 -23.84
C ASP A 263 -18.06 8.32 -24.41
N MET A 264 -17.57 7.27 -23.76
CA MET A 264 -16.44 6.43 -24.19
C MET A 264 -16.85 5.32 -25.18
N GLN A 265 -18.11 5.32 -25.66
CA GLN A 265 -18.66 4.32 -26.60
C GLN A 265 -18.78 2.90 -26.04
N TYR A 266 -18.91 2.76 -24.72
CA TYR A 266 -19.24 1.51 -24.04
C TYR A 266 -20.70 1.50 -23.61
N THR A 267 -21.32 0.32 -23.63
CA THR A 267 -22.71 0.12 -23.16
C THR A 267 -22.69 -0.54 -21.79
N ILE A 268 -23.47 -0.01 -20.84
CA ILE A 268 -23.79 -0.68 -19.59
C ILE A 268 -25.10 -1.45 -19.78
N ASP A 269 -25.03 -2.77 -19.83
CA ASP A 269 -26.16 -3.67 -20.07
C ASP A 269 -27.11 -3.80 -18.87
N GLY A 270 -26.65 -3.45 -17.66
CA GLY A 270 -27.47 -3.51 -16.48
C GLY A 270 -26.85 -2.89 -15.23
N ILE A 271 -27.71 -2.52 -14.29
CA ILE A 271 -27.32 -2.17 -12.92
C ILE A 271 -27.75 -3.30 -12.00
N ILE A 272 -26.85 -3.76 -11.14
CA ILE A 272 -27.11 -4.74 -10.09
C ILE A 272 -27.31 -3.98 -8.79
N SER A 273 -28.43 -4.23 -8.11
CA SER A 273 -28.73 -3.54 -6.86
C SER A 273 -29.56 -4.36 -5.89
N ARG A 274 -29.74 -3.79 -4.70
CA ARG A 274 -30.69 -4.28 -3.68
C ARG A 274 -32.05 -3.58 -3.77
N GLN A 275 -32.24 -2.69 -4.75
CA GLN A 275 -33.47 -1.93 -4.91
C GLN A 275 -34.48 -2.69 -5.76
N ASP A 276 -35.73 -2.73 -5.31
CA ASP A 276 -36.85 -3.24 -6.10
C ASP A 276 -37.36 -2.16 -7.07
N LYS A 277 -36.57 -1.95 -8.13
CA LYS A 277 -36.87 -1.02 -9.23
C LYS A 277 -36.61 -1.74 -10.55
N GLU A 278 -37.36 -1.41 -11.59
CA GLU A 278 -37.15 -2.00 -12.91
C GLU A 278 -35.97 -1.35 -13.66
N TYR A 279 -35.81 -0.03 -13.51
CA TYR A 279 -34.75 0.76 -14.12
C TYR A 279 -34.09 1.68 -13.10
N ILE A 280 -32.78 1.91 -13.28
CA ILE A 280 -31.98 2.85 -12.52
C ILE A 280 -31.10 3.61 -13.52
N PHE A 281 -31.16 4.94 -13.52
CA PHE A 281 -30.46 5.81 -14.49
C PHE A 281 -30.70 5.38 -15.95
N ASP A 282 -31.95 5.06 -16.29
CA ASP A 282 -32.38 4.57 -17.61
C ASP A 282 -31.73 3.25 -18.08
N VAL A 283 -31.03 2.56 -17.17
CA VAL A 283 -30.46 1.23 -17.39
C VAL A 283 -31.27 0.18 -16.64
N LYS A 284 -31.45 -1.00 -17.24
CA LYS A 284 -32.20 -2.10 -16.64
C LYS A 284 -31.57 -2.55 -15.31
N ASN A 285 -32.39 -2.68 -14.26
CA ASN A 285 -31.93 -3.13 -12.95
C ASN A 285 -32.12 -4.64 -12.75
N TYR A 286 -31.17 -5.24 -12.04
CA TYR A 286 -31.11 -6.64 -11.67
C TYR A 286 -30.97 -6.74 -10.15
N ILE A 287 -31.98 -7.33 -9.50
CA ILE A 287 -31.95 -7.54 -8.05
C ILE A 287 -30.90 -8.60 -7.74
N ILE A 288 -29.99 -8.28 -6.82
CA ILE A 288 -28.83 -9.12 -6.50
C ILE A 288 -29.21 -10.56 -6.13
N ASP A 289 -30.30 -10.75 -5.39
CA ASP A 289 -30.78 -12.07 -4.93
C ASP A 289 -31.34 -12.94 -6.07
N ASN A 290 -31.62 -12.33 -7.22
CA ASN A 290 -32.21 -12.98 -8.39
C ASN A 290 -31.23 -13.10 -9.57
N LEU A 291 -29.93 -12.85 -9.35
CA LEU A 291 -28.89 -13.08 -10.35
C LEU A 291 -28.78 -14.58 -10.63
N LYS A 292 -29.28 -15.05 -11.77
CA LYS A 292 -29.21 -16.47 -12.17
C LYS A 292 -28.49 -16.73 -13.50
N ASN A 293 -28.26 -15.68 -14.29
CA ASN A 293 -27.90 -15.81 -15.71
C ASN A 293 -26.57 -15.15 -16.08
N LEU A 294 -25.82 -14.63 -15.12
CA LEU A 294 -24.52 -14.02 -15.40
C LEU A 294 -23.43 -15.10 -15.40
N THR A 295 -22.65 -15.10 -16.46
CA THR A 295 -21.63 -16.10 -16.80
C THR A 295 -20.23 -15.49 -16.67
N LYS A 296 -19.19 -16.32 -16.79
CA LYS A 296 -17.78 -15.88 -16.79
C LYS A 296 -17.41 -14.92 -17.93
N ASN A 297 -18.27 -14.81 -18.95
CA ASN A 297 -18.09 -13.89 -20.07
C ASN A 297 -18.71 -12.51 -19.77
N ASP A 298 -19.40 -12.34 -18.64
CA ASP A 298 -19.97 -11.08 -18.21
C ASP A 298 -19.04 -10.38 -17.21
N LEU A 299 -19.07 -9.05 -17.21
CA LEU A 299 -18.29 -8.20 -16.31
C LEU A 299 -19.21 -7.45 -15.35
N ILE A 300 -18.90 -7.49 -14.05
CA ILE A 300 -19.52 -6.65 -13.03
C ILE A 300 -18.49 -5.65 -12.53
N ILE A 301 -18.75 -4.37 -12.78
CA ILE A 301 -17.95 -3.26 -12.29
C ILE A 301 -18.55 -2.81 -10.97
N ILE A 302 -17.80 -2.93 -9.89
CA ILE A 302 -18.17 -2.48 -8.56
C ILE A 302 -17.79 -1.01 -8.46
N VAL A 303 -18.82 -0.17 -8.38
CA VAL A 303 -18.75 1.28 -8.20
C VAL A 303 -18.14 1.55 -6.80
N PRO A 304 -17.35 2.63 -6.60
CA PRO A 304 -16.27 2.64 -5.61
C PRO A 304 -16.82 2.34 -4.22
N SER A 305 -16.23 1.33 -3.58
CA SER A 305 -16.69 0.81 -2.30
C SER A 305 -15.50 0.36 -1.48
N TYR A 306 -15.42 0.88 -0.25
CA TYR A 306 -14.53 0.38 0.79
C TYR A 306 -14.74 -1.12 1.08
N ASP A 307 -15.87 -1.67 0.65
CA ASP A 307 -16.31 -3.03 0.92
C ASP A 307 -16.19 -3.95 -0.31
N PHE A 308 -15.28 -3.63 -1.24
CA PHE A 308 -15.10 -4.36 -2.50
C PHE A 308 -14.99 -5.88 -2.29
N GLU A 309 -14.17 -6.33 -1.34
CA GLU A 309 -13.99 -7.76 -1.07
C GLU A 309 -15.29 -8.43 -0.57
N ASN A 310 -16.02 -7.81 0.35
CA ASN A 310 -17.27 -8.37 0.86
C ASN A 310 -18.36 -8.38 -0.21
N ILE A 311 -18.41 -7.35 -1.06
CA ILE A 311 -19.30 -7.33 -2.23
C ILE A 311 -18.94 -8.46 -3.20
N CYS A 312 -17.65 -8.65 -3.49
CA CYS A 312 -17.19 -9.75 -4.35
C CYS A 312 -17.54 -11.11 -3.74
N ASN A 313 -17.34 -11.28 -2.43
CA ASN A 313 -17.69 -12.49 -1.72
C ASN A 313 -19.20 -12.76 -1.82
N GLU A 314 -20.05 -11.77 -1.58
CA GLU A 314 -21.51 -11.91 -1.73
C GLU A 314 -21.89 -12.29 -3.16
N LEU A 315 -21.40 -11.54 -4.16
CA LEU A 315 -21.71 -11.76 -5.56
C LEU A 315 -21.20 -13.12 -6.05
N SER A 316 -20.04 -13.59 -5.58
CA SER A 316 -19.49 -14.90 -5.95
C SER A 316 -20.41 -16.07 -5.59
N THR A 317 -21.26 -15.91 -4.57
CA THR A 317 -22.28 -16.93 -4.20
C THR A 317 -23.48 -16.94 -5.15
N LYS A 318 -23.66 -15.89 -5.96
CA LYS A 318 -24.85 -15.65 -6.80
C LYS A 318 -24.56 -15.63 -8.29
N THR A 319 -23.31 -15.41 -8.71
CA THR A 319 -22.91 -15.28 -10.12
C THR A 319 -21.52 -15.82 -10.39
N LYS A 320 -21.24 -16.16 -11.66
CA LYS A 320 -19.90 -16.53 -12.15
C LYS A 320 -19.22 -15.42 -12.95
N ALA A 321 -19.83 -14.23 -13.02
CA ALA A 321 -19.26 -13.08 -13.72
C ALA A 321 -17.91 -12.66 -13.13
N HIS A 322 -17.07 -12.12 -14.00
CA HIS A 322 -15.86 -11.47 -13.57
C HIS A 322 -16.21 -10.18 -12.83
N MET A 323 -15.56 -9.93 -11.70
CA MET A 323 -15.81 -8.75 -10.87
C MET A 323 -14.57 -7.89 -10.83
N ILE A 324 -14.75 -6.59 -11.01
CA ILE A 324 -13.67 -5.62 -11.07
C ILE A 324 -14.10 -4.31 -10.41
N SER A 325 -13.18 -3.59 -9.79
CA SER A 325 -13.48 -2.28 -9.20
C SER A 325 -13.43 -1.18 -10.27
N ILE A 326 -14.17 -0.09 -10.08
CA ILE A 326 -14.07 1.07 -11.00
C ILE A 326 -12.68 1.70 -10.92
N GLU A 327 -12.04 1.65 -9.75
CA GLU A 327 -10.69 2.11 -9.49
C GLU A 327 -9.68 1.36 -10.39
N HIS A 328 -9.90 0.06 -10.58
CA HIS A 328 -9.13 -0.74 -11.51
C HIS A 328 -9.29 -0.23 -12.93
N ILE A 329 -10.53 -0.10 -13.40
CA ILE A 329 -10.81 0.33 -14.76
C ILE A 329 -10.21 1.72 -15.08
N LEU A 330 -10.17 2.61 -14.09
CA LEU A 330 -9.69 3.98 -14.22
C LEU A 330 -8.20 4.18 -13.90
N ASP A 331 -7.45 3.14 -13.54
CA ASP A 331 -6.06 3.25 -13.05
C ASP A 331 -5.95 4.22 -11.86
N ILE A 332 -6.83 4.05 -10.88
CA ILE A 332 -6.79 4.82 -9.63
C ILE A 332 -6.05 4.00 -8.60
N MET A 333 -4.97 4.60 -8.09
CA MET A 333 -4.13 3.99 -7.06
C MET A 333 -4.89 3.95 -5.74
N ILE A 334 -5.00 2.75 -5.17
CA ILE A 334 -5.58 2.56 -3.85
C ILE A 334 -4.42 2.56 -2.85
N ILE A 335 -4.38 3.60 -2.01
CA ILE A 335 -3.45 3.72 -0.86
C ILE A 335 -4.09 3.04 0.34
#